data_AF-A0A6L9KIL9-F1
#
_entry.id   AF-A0A6L9KIL9-F1
#
_cell.length_a   1.000
_cell.length_b   1.000
_cell.length_c   1.000
_cell.angle_alpha   90.00
_cell.angle_beta   90.00
_cell.angle_gamma   90.00
#
_symmetry.space_group_name_H-M   'P 1'
#
loop_
_entity.id
_entity.type
_entity.pdbx_description
1 polymer ?
#
loop_
_entity_poly.entity_id
_entity_poly.type
_entity_poly.pdbx_seq_one_letter_code
_entity_poly.pdbx_strand_id
1 'polypeptide(L)'
;MAVSVRMDPLLEKELELAAKRKGLTKSQFIIDAVERALGRKNPFELMTALKAEESRPEYQSVTLAYQGWEQPYDTDASRAQLIERLKAKHASSTD
;
A
#
# COMPACT_ATOMS: atom_id res chain seq x y z
N MET A 1 15.34 -24.06 16.91
CA MET A 1 15.04 -24.16 18.34
C MET A 1 13.59 -23.76 18.56
N ALA A 2 12.78 -24.57 19.22
CA ALA A 2 11.36 -24.28 19.44
C ALA A 2 11.19 -23.51 20.76
N VAL A 3 10.31 -22.49 20.76
CA VAL A 3 9.99 -21.68 21.94
C VAL A 3 8.54 -21.96 22.32
N SER A 4 8.29 -22.31 23.58
CA SER A 4 6.94 -22.40 24.14
C SER A 4 6.60 -21.09 24.84
N VAL A 5 5.40 -20.57 24.59
CA VAL A 5 4.92 -19.31 25.16
C VAL A 5 3.67 -19.61 25.96
N ARG A 6 3.62 -19.16 27.23
CA ARG A 6 2.39 -19.16 28.02
C ARG A 6 1.72 -17.80 27.87
N MET A 7 0.46 -17.80 27.46
CA MET A 7 -0.33 -16.60 27.20
C MET A 7 -1.59 -16.64 28.05
N ASP A 8 -2.12 -15.48 28.39
CA ASP A 8 -3.47 -15.39 28.92
C ASP A 8 -4.48 -15.92 27.87
N PRO A 9 -5.53 -16.68 28.26
CA PRO A 9 -6.48 -17.24 27.30
C PRO A 9 -7.19 -16.20 26.42
N LEU A 10 -7.44 -15.00 26.94
CA LEU A 10 -8.04 -13.92 26.17
C LEU A 10 -7.06 -13.41 25.11
N LEU A 11 -5.80 -13.20 25.50
CA LEU A 11 -4.73 -12.78 24.59
C LEU A 11 -4.50 -13.82 23.47
N GLU A 12 -4.56 -15.11 23.78
CA GLU A 12 -4.44 -16.15 22.75
C GLU A 12 -5.57 -16.05 21.72
N LYS A 13 -6.80 -15.78 22.16
CA LYS A 13 -7.96 -15.61 21.26
C LYS A 13 -7.83 -14.37 20.38
N GLU A 14 -7.36 -13.26 20.94
CA GLU A 14 -7.10 -12.04 20.17
C GLU A 14 -6.01 -12.27 19.12
N LEU A 15 -4.94 -12.99 19.49
CA LEU A 15 -3.87 -13.36 18.57
C LEU A 15 -4.39 -14.24 17.43
N GLU A 16 -5.21 -15.23 17.73
CA GLU A 16 -5.81 -16.12 16.73
C GLU A 16 -6.67 -15.34 15.72
N LEU A 17 -7.50 -14.41 16.21
CA LEU A 17 -8.31 -13.53 15.36
C LEU A 17 -7.45 -12.58 14.51
N ALA A 18 -6.43 -11.98 15.11
CA ALA A 18 -5.52 -11.07 14.41
C ALA A 18 -4.72 -11.78 13.30
N ALA A 19 -4.24 -12.99 13.58
CA ALA A 19 -3.56 -13.84 12.60
C ALA A 19 -4.52 -14.21 11.45
N LYS A 20 -5.75 -14.63 11.77
CA LYS A 20 -6.78 -14.98 10.78
C LYS A 20 -7.15 -13.80 9.87
N ARG A 21 -7.29 -12.59 10.40
CA ARG A 21 -7.54 -11.37 9.61
C ARG A 21 -6.46 -11.09 8.58
N LYS A 22 -5.22 -11.49 8.87
CA LYS A 22 -4.06 -11.32 7.98
C LYS A 22 -3.79 -12.55 7.10
N GLY A 23 -4.58 -13.63 7.22
CA GLY A 23 -4.33 -14.89 6.54
C GLY A 23 -3.06 -15.60 6.98
N LEU A 24 -2.57 -15.32 8.20
CA LEU A 24 -1.34 -15.88 8.77
C LEU A 24 -1.64 -16.94 9.81
N THR A 25 -0.69 -17.83 10.06
CA THR A 25 -0.75 -18.75 11.21
C THR A 25 -0.36 -18.03 12.51
N LYS A 26 -0.73 -18.62 13.66
CA LYS A 26 -0.37 -18.08 14.99
C LYS A 26 1.15 -17.88 15.13
N SER A 27 1.95 -18.86 14.69
CA SER A 27 3.41 -18.78 14.78
C SER A 27 3.98 -17.69 13.87
N GLN A 28 3.50 -17.58 12.63
CA GLN A 28 3.91 -16.51 11.71
C GLN A 28 3.60 -15.13 12.28
N PHE A 29 2.42 -14.95 12.86
CA PHE A 29 2.04 -13.69 13.48
C PHE A 29 2.96 -13.30 14.65
N ILE A 30 3.32 -14.27 15.50
CA ILE A 30 4.24 -14.05 16.63
C ILE A 30 5.64 -13.67 16.12
N ILE A 31 6.16 -14.38 15.12
CA ILE A 31 7.47 -14.06 14.52
C ILE A 31 7.45 -12.63 13.99
N ASP A 32 6.41 -12.27 13.24
CA ASP A 32 6.21 -10.93 12.67
C ASP A 32 6.17 -9.84 13.75
N ALA A 33 5.50 -10.11 14.86
CA ALA A 33 5.40 -9.19 15.99
C ALA A 33 6.76 -9.01 16.69
N VAL A 34 7.49 -10.10 16.90
CA VAL A 34 8.83 -10.08 17.51
C VAL A 34 9.83 -9.37 16.60
N GLU A 35 9.82 -9.65 15.29
CA GLU A 35 10.66 -8.94 14.34
C GLU A 35 10.42 -7.44 14.41
N ARG A 36 9.15 -7.00 14.35
CA ARG A 36 8.79 -5.58 14.49
C ARG A 36 9.24 -4.99 15.83
N ALA A 37 9.07 -5.72 16.93
CA ALA A 37 9.46 -5.27 18.26
C ALA A 37 10.99 -5.12 18.40
N LEU A 38 11.77 -5.95 17.70
CA LEU A 38 13.23 -5.87 17.62
C LEU A 38 13.73 -4.84 16.60
N GLY A 39 12.84 -4.03 16.01
CA GLY A 39 13.17 -3.05 14.99
C GLY A 39 13.49 -3.65 13.61
N ARG A 40 13.34 -4.97 13.43
CA ARG A 40 13.39 -5.60 12.11
C ARG A 40 12.06 -5.33 11.41
N LYS A 41 12.08 -5.04 10.10
CA LYS A 41 10.92 -4.51 9.36
C LYS A 41 10.48 -3.11 9.83
N ASN A 42 11.43 -2.22 10.10
CA ASN A 42 11.15 -0.81 10.36
C ASN A 42 10.35 -0.22 9.17
N PRO A 43 9.11 0.28 9.37
CA PRO A 43 8.28 0.79 8.29
C PRO A 43 8.95 1.92 7.51
N PHE A 44 9.74 2.75 8.19
CA PHE A 44 10.46 3.85 7.55
C PHE A 44 11.58 3.35 6.63
N GLU A 45 12.33 2.33 7.06
CA GLU A 45 13.38 1.72 6.23
C GLU A 45 12.79 0.98 5.04
N LEU A 46 11.68 0.25 5.24
CA LEU A 46 10.96 -0.41 4.16
C LEU A 46 10.41 0.59 3.14
N MET A 47 9.83 1.70 3.61
CA MET A 47 9.38 2.80 2.76
C MET A 47 10.55 3.41 1.97
N THR A 48 11.68 3.60 2.62
CA THR A 48 12.88 4.15 1.98
C THR A 48 13.43 3.21 0.90
N ALA A 49 13.46 1.91 1.18
CA ALA A 49 13.86 0.88 0.22
C ALA A 49 12.90 0.82 -0.99
N LEU A 50 11.59 0.87 -0.75
CA LEU A 50 10.57 0.92 -1.81
C LEU A 50 10.76 2.13 -2.72
N LYS A 51 10.94 3.33 -2.15
CA LYS A 51 11.20 4.54 -2.95
C LYS A 51 12.47 4.42 -3.80
N ALA A 52 13.51 3.79 -3.27
CA ALA A 52 14.74 3.55 -4.01
C ALA A 52 14.51 2.54 -5.16
N GLU A 53 13.68 1.52 -4.95
CA GLU A 53 13.31 0.53 -5.97
C GLU A 53 12.43 1.14 -7.07
N GLU A 54 11.44 1.96 -6.71
CA GLU A 54 10.59 2.71 -7.66
C GLU A 54 11.40 3.69 -8.54
N SER A 55 12.54 4.17 -8.04
CA SER A 55 13.43 5.04 -8.82
C SER A 55 14.17 4.31 -9.94
N ARG A 56 14.12 2.97 -9.97
CA ARG A 56 14.79 2.16 -11.00
C ARG A 56 14.14 2.38 -12.38
N PRO A 57 14.94 2.39 -13.46
CA PRO A 57 14.46 2.67 -14.82
C PRO A 57 13.39 1.69 -15.31
N GLU A 58 13.40 0.46 -14.80
CA GLU A 58 12.40 -0.59 -15.06
C GLU A 58 10.98 -0.13 -14.69
N TYR A 59 10.83 0.49 -13.52
CA TYR A 59 9.55 1.04 -13.05
C TYR A 59 9.20 2.37 -13.71
N GLN A 60 10.20 3.18 -14.06
CA GLN A 60 9.99 4.41 -14.82
C GLN A 60 9.34 4.16 -16.19
N SER A 61 9.67 3.03 -16.84
CA SER A 61 9.05 2.65 -18.12
C SER A 61 7.52 2.49 -18.03
N VAL A 62 7.04 1.95 -16.91
CA VAL A 62 5.61 1.80 -16.60
C VAL A 62 5.00 3.17 -16.32
N THR A 63 5.66 4.00 -15.52
CA THR A 63 5.21 5.38 -15.24
C THR A 63 5.08 6.22 -16.52
N LEU A 64 6.03 6.10 -17.45
CA LEU A 64 6.00 6.77 -18.75
C LEU A 64 4.88 6.24 -19.65
N ALA A 65 4.62 4.94 -19.65
CA ALA A 65 3.54 4.34 -20.44
C ALA A 65 2.14 4.85 -20.03
N TYR A 66 1.98 5.22 -18.75
CA TYR A 66 0.74 5.79 -18.21
C TYR A 66 0.78 7.33 -18.11
N GLN A 67 1.79 7.99 -18.66
CA GLN A 67 1.88 9.45 -18.66
C GLN A 67 0.73 10.03 -19.50
N GLY A 68 -0.13 10.85 -18.87
CA GLY A 68 -1.30 11.44 -19.51
C GLY A 68 -2.58 10.59 -19.45
N TRP A 69 -2.53 9.38 -18.88
CA TRP A 69 -3.73 8.58 -18.61
C TRP A 69 -4.41 9.05 -17.31
N GLU A 70 -5.73 9.11 -17.33
CA GLU A 70 -6.56 9.43 -16.17
C GLU A 70 -6.44 8.28 -15.15
N GLN A 71 -5.70 8.51 -14.05
CA GLN A 71 -5.56 7.51 -13.01
C GLN A 71 -6.78 7.55 -12.06
N PRO A 72 -7.38 6.40 -11.70
CA PRO A 72 -8.62 6.35 -10.91
C PRO A 72 -8.55 7.03 -9.53
N TYR A 73 -7.35 7.32 -9.04
CA TYR A 73 -7.10 7.88 -7.71
C TYR A 73 -6.39 9.24 -7.73
N ASP A 74 -6.01 9.77 -8.89
CA ASP A 74 -5.44 11.11 -9.00
C ASP A 74 -6.56 12.14 -9.16
N THR A 75 -7.11 12.60 -8.04
CA THR A 75 -8.31 13.43 -8.05
C THR A 75 -8.08 14.82 -8.63
N ASP A 76 -6.89 15.39 -8.47
CA ASP A 76 -6.59 16.76 -8.90
C ASP A 76 -6.30 16.82 -10.40
N ALA A 77 -5.49 15.90 -10.93
CA ALA A 77 -5.24 15.83 -12.37
C ALA A 77 -6.51 15.41 -13.14
N SER A 78 -7.26 14.43 -12.62
CA SER A 78 -8.53 14.01 -13.23
C SER A 78 -9.56 15.13 -13.23
N ARG A 79 -9.64 15.94 -12.16
CA ARG A 79 -10.53 17.11 -12.10
C ARG A 79 -10.17 18.16 -13.14
N ALA A 80 -8.88 18.46 -13.33
CA ALA A 80 -8.43 19.42 -14.34
C ALA A 80 -8.82 18.97 -15.77
N GLN A 81 -8.57 17.70 -16.09
CA GLN A 81 -8.96 17.10 -17.38
C GLN A 81 -10.48 17.10 -17.59
N LEU A 82 -11.27 16.81 -16.54
CA LEU A 82 -12.73 16.85 -16.60
C LEU A 82 -13.25 18.26 -16.90
N ILE A 83 -12.69 19.28 -16.25
CA ILE A 83 -13.04 20.68 -16.50
C ILE A 83 -12.69 21.08 -17.94
N GLU A 84 -11.54 20.64 -18.45
CA GLU A 84 -11.13 20.89 -19.83
C GLU A 84 -12.09 20.24 -20.85
N ARG A 85 -12.45 18.96 -20.64
CA ARG A 85 -13.44 18.26 -21.47
C ARG A 85 -14.81 18.95 -21.44
N LEU A 86 -15.25 19.43 -20.27
CA LEU A 86 -16.51 20.18 -20.14
C LEU A 86 -16.44 21.51 -20.89
N LYS A 87 -15.34 22.27 -20.77
CA LYS A 87 -15.14 23.51 -21.53
C LYS A 87 -15.18 23.25 -23.03
N ALA A 88 -14.49 22.22 -23.52
CA ALA A 88 -14.50 21.86 -24.94
C ALA A 88 -15.91 21.48 -25.44
N LYS A 89 -16.66 20.70 -24.65
CA LYS A 89 -18.03 20.28 -25.00
C LYS A 89 -19.04 21.44 -25.03
N HIS A 90 -18.88 22.42 -24.14
CA HIS A 90 -19.78 23.56 -24.05
C HIS A 90 -19.36 24.75 -24.93
N ALA A 91 -18.09 24.86 -25.31
CA ALA A 91 -17.60 25.87 -26.25
C ALA A 91 -18.10 25.62 -27.69
N SER A 92 -18.34 24.37 -28.08
CA SER A 92 -18.89 24.02 -29.40
C SER A 92 -20.42 24.14 -29.51
N SER A 93 -21.09 24.64 -28.47
CA SER A 93 -22.55 24.71 -28.34
C SER A 93 -23.09 26.14 -28.46
N THR A 94 -22.26 27.12 -28.81
CA THR A 94 -22.65 28.55 -28.95
C THR A 94 -22.57 29.03 -30.40
N ASP A 95 -23.07 28.23 -31.33
CA ASP A 95 -23.50 28.69 -32.66
C ASP A 95 -24.98 28.31 -32.86
#